data_AF-C1EGT3-F1
#
_entry.id   AF-C1EGT3-F1
#
_cell.length_a   1.000
_cell.length_b   1.000
_cell.length_c   1.000
_cell.angle_alpha   90.00
_cell.angle_beta   90.00
_cell.angle_gamma   90.00
#
_symmetry.space_group_name_H-M   'P 1'
#
loop_
_entity.id
_entity.type
_entity.pdbx_description
1 polymer ?
#
loop_
_entity_poly.entity_id
_entity_poly.type
_entity_poly.pdbx_seq_one_letter_code
_entity_poly.pdbx_strand_id
1 'polypeptide(L)'
;LRDYAVAPLSEEFAFRACVATSLAWSGSCTVASVVFLSPMCFGAAHLHHFRELRRRGLGLVGALAAIGAQFAYTTAFGWFATFTFLRTGHLCGPVFAHSFCNVMGLPDLRGALRHRRRSVICGAYVVGIAAFIAGLWPATDPRLH
;
A
#
# COMPACT_ATOMS: atom_id res chain seq x y z
N LEU A 1 5.84 16.85 8.33
CA LEU A 1 6.43 17.09 7.00
C LEU A 1 7.21 15.88 6.49
N ARG A 2 8.20 15.35 7.23
CA ARG A 2 8.98 14.18 6.81
C ARG A 2 8.11 12.94 6.52
N ASP A 3 7.29 12.53 7.48
CA ASP A 3 6.55 11.27 7.38
C ASP A 3 5.23 11.38 6.57
N TYR A 4 4.81 12.62 6.25
CA TYR A 4 3.54 12.93 5.58
C TYR A 4 3.67 13.45 4.16
N ALA A 5 4.88 13.79 3.72
CA ALA A 5 5.08 14.33 2.37
C ALA A 5 6.41 13.86 1.78
N VAL A 6 7.53 14.07 2.49
CA VAL A 6 8.87 13.79 1.93
C VAL A 6 9.10 12.29 1.79
N ALA A 7 8.84 11.51 2.84
CA ALA A 7 9.00 10.06 2.80
C ALA A 7 8.06 9.40 1.77
N PRO A 8 6.73 9.63 1.80
CA PRO A 8 5.83 9.11 0.78
C PRO A 8 6.23 9.48 -0.64
N LEU A 9 6.60 10.74 -0.89
CA LEU A 9 7.04 11.17 -2.23
C LEU A 9 8.30 10.43 -2.68
N SER A 10 9.30 10.33 -1.81
CA SER A 10 10.57 9.69 -2.14
C SER A 10 10.42 8.19 -2.39
N GLU A 11 9.57 7.51 -1.60
CA GLU A 11 9.30 6.09 -1.76
C GLU A 11 8.48 5.82 -3.02
N GLU A 12 7.40 6.56 -3.26
CA GLU A 12 6.61 6.38 -4.47
C GLU A 12 7.44 6.69 -5.73
N PHE A 13 8.30 7.71 -5.70
CA PHE A 13 9.21 7.97 -6.81
C PHE A 13 10.16 6.78 -7.05
N ALA A 14 10.86 6.31 -6.02
CA ALA A 14 11.81 5.21 -6.15
C ALA A 14 11.14 3.92 -6.67
N PHE A 15 10.00 3.54 -6.10
CA PHE A 15 9.40 2.25 -6.43
C PHE A 15 8.48 2.30 -7.66
N ARG A 16 7.84 3.42 -7.96
CA ARG A 16 6.88 3.51 -9.09
C ARG A 16 7.58 4.11 -10.30
N ALA A 17 8.17 5.29 -10.14
CA ALA A 17 8.83 5.97 -11.25
C ALA A 17 10.17 5.35 -11.65
N CYS A 18 10.87 4.62 -10.77
CA CYS A 18 12.10 3.89 -11.14
C CYS A 18 11.90 2.38 -11.26
N VAL A 19 11.49 1.68 -10.19
CA VAL A 19 11.42 0.20 -10.23
C VAL A 19 10.31 -0.28 -11.18
N ALA A 20 9.07 0.18 -10.99
CA ALA A 20 7.96 -0.30 -11.81
C ALA A 20 8.10 0.07 -13.29
N THR A 21 8.52 1.29 -13.61
CA THR A 21 8.82 1.70 -15.00
C THR A 21 9.96 0.86 -15.60
N SER A 22 11.05 0.62 -14.88
CA SER A 22 12.15 -0.21 -15.40
C SER A 22 11.68 -1.63 -15.74
N LEU A 23 10.83 -2.23 -14.89
CA LEU A 23 10.23 -3.52 -15.21
C LEU A 23 9.31 -3.43 -16.43
N ALA A 24 8.49 -2.38 -16.56
CA ALA A 24 7.61 -2.18 -17.70
C ALA A 24 8.37 -2.00 -19.02
N TRP A 25 9.50 -1.29 -18.99
CA TRP A 25 10.33 -1.04 -20.17
C TRP A 25 11.37 -2.12 -20.46
N SER A 26 11.53 -3.11 -19.57
CA SER A 26 12.49 -4.21 -19.74
C SER A 26 12.18 -5.15 -20.92
N GLY A 27 10.98 -5.05 -21.50
CA GLY A 27 10.47 -5.99 -22.51
C GLY A 27 10.19 -7.40 -21.95
N SER A 28 10.45 -7.64 -20.67
CA SER A 28 10.40 -8.97 -20.04
C SER A 28 9.14 -9.20 -19.20
N CYS A 29 8.32 -8.17 -18.99
CA CYS A 29 7.13 -8.21 -18.15
C CYS A 29 5.92 -7.62 -18.86
N THR A 30 4.76 -8.23 -18.68
CA THR A 30 3.48 -7.60 -19.05
C THR A 30 3.11 -6.52 -18.04
N VAL A 31 2.24 -5.58 -18.39
CA VAL A 31 1.73 -4.55 -17.47
C VAL A 31 1.14 -5.18 -16.20
N ALA A 32 0.38 -6.28 -16.34
CA ALA A 32 -0.15 -7.02 -15.21
C ALA A 32 0.96 -7.59 -14.31
N SER A 33 2.00 -8.18 -14.92
CA SER A 33 3.17 -8.67 -14.18
C SER A 33 3.85 -7.53 -13.41
N VAL A 34 4.00 -6.35 -13.99
CA VAL A 34 4.58 -5.18 -13.31
C VAL A 34 3.73 -4.79 -12.08
N VAL A 35 2.41 -4.72 -12.23
CA VAL A 35 1.49 -4.38 -11.14
C VAL A 35 1.63 -5.33 -9.96
N PHE A 36 1.82 -6.64 -10.19
CA PHE A 36 1.88 -7.61 -9.12
C PHE A 36 3.30 -7.88 -8.57
N LEU A 37 4.33 -7.78 -9.42
CA LEU A 37 5.71 -8.12 -9.03
C LEU A 37 6.50 -6.92 -8.47
N SER A 38 6.39 -5.74 -9.06
CA SER A 38 7.20 -4.59 -8.60
C SER A 38 6.93 -4.21 -7.14
N PRO A 39 5.68 -4.31 -6.62
CA PRO A 39 5.39 -4.04 -5.21
C PRO A 39 6.03 -5.00 -4.23
N MET A 40 6.46 -6.19 -4.66
CA MET A 40 7.19 -7.12 -3.80
C MET A 40 8.55 -6.55 -3.40
N CYS A 41 9.20 -5.74 -4.25
CA CYS A 41 10.43 -5.02 -3.90
C CYS A 41 10.17 -3.97 -2.81
N PHE A 42 9.02 -3.27 -2.88
CA PHE A 42 8.60 -2.31 -1.86
C PHE A 42 8.30 -3.00 -0.52
N GLY A 43 7.58 -4.12 -0.53
CA GLY A 43 7.35 -4.92 0.66
C GLY A 43 8.64 -5.49 1.23
N ALA A 44 9.53 -6.01 0.38
CA ALA A 44 10.81 -6.58 0.78
C ALA A 44 11.73 -5.55 1.46
N ALA A 45 11.68 -4.29 1.02
CA ALA A 45 12.44 -3.20 1.62
C ALA A 45 12.13 -3.05 3.12
N HIS A 46 10.95 -3.46 3.60
CA HIS A 46 10.56 -3.38 5.01
C HIS A 46 10.99 -4.59 5.85
N LEU A 47 11.47 -5.68 5.24
CA LEU A 47 11.91 -6.87 5.98
C LEU A 47 13.09 -6.58 6.92
N HIS A 48 13.85 -5.51 6.68
CA HIS A 48 14.95 -5.09 7.54
C HIS A 48 14.50 -4.74 8.98
N HIS A 49 13.23 -4.34 9.17
CA HIS A 49 12.67 -4.09 10.51
C HIS A 49 12.64 -5.33 11.40
N PHE A 50 12.77 -6.54 10.84
CA PHE A 50 12.85 -7.77 11.62
C PHE A 50 13.96 -7.70 12.69
N ARG A 51 15.14 -7.21 12.30
CA ARG A 51 16.28 -7.07 13.22
C ARG A 51 15.99 -6.07 14.34
N GLU A 52 15.26 -5.01 14.02
CA GLU A 52 14.86 -4.02 15.00
C GLU A 52 13.83 -4.58 15.99
N LEU A 53 12.80 -5.28 15.51
CA LEU A 53 11.80 -5.92 16.37
C LEU A 53 12.45 -6.94 17.33
N ARG A 54 13.41 -7.73 16.84
CA ARG A 54 14.18 -8.65 17.68
C ARG A 54 15.02 -7.92 18.72
N ARG A 55 15.65 -6.79 18.38
CA ARG A 55 16.39 -5.94 19.33
C ARG A 55 15.49 -5.29 20.39
N ARG A 56 14.24 -4.97 20.03
CA ARG A 56 13.21 -4.46 20.96
C ARG A 56 12.60 -5.54 21.86
N GLY A 57 13.08 -6.78 21.79
CA GLY A 57 12.67 -7.87 22.69
C GLY A 57 11.45 -8.66 22.22
N LEU A 58 10.89 -8.40 21.03
CA LEU A 58 9.82 -9.27 20.50
C LEU A 58 10.35 -10.67 20.26
N GLY A 59 9.64 -11.68 20.75
CA GLY A 59 9.92 -13.10 20.48
C GLY A 59 9.95 -13.41 18.97
N LEU A 60 10.62 -14.51 18.58
CA LEU A 60 10.82 -14.84 17.16
C LEU A 60 9.50 -14.93 16.39
N VAL A 61 8.53 -15.66 16.94
CA VAL A 61 7.20 -15.83 16.34
C VAL A 61 6.49 -14.48 16.21
N GLY A 62 6.54 -13.64 17.23
CA GLY A 62 5.93 -12.30 17.20
C GLY A 62 6.59 -11.38 16.17
N ALA A 63 7.91 -11.40 16.06
CA ALA A 63 8.64 -10.61 15.07
C ALA A 63 8.35 -11.09 13.62
N LEU A 64 8.29 -12.41 13.40
CA LEU A 64 7.92 -12.98 12.10
C LEU A 64 6.48 -12.63 11.73
N ALA A 65 5.54 -12.73 12.66
CA ALA A 65 4.14 -12.36 12.42
C ALA A 65 4.00 -10.87 12.08
N ALA A 66 4.67 -9.98 12.82
CA ALA A 66 4.65 -8.54 12.56
C ALA A 66 5.24 -8.19 11.19
N ILE A 67 6.38 -8.79 10.83
CA ILE A 67 7.02 -8.55 9.52
C ILE A 67 6.22 -9.16 8.38
N GLY A 68 5.64 -10.35 8.56
CA GLY A 68 4.75 -10.95 7.58
C GLY A 68 3.51 -10.08 7.32
N ALA A 69 2.91 -9.53 8.38
CA ALA A 69 1.80 -8.60 8.27
C ALA A 69 2.21 -7.30 7.55
N GLN A 70 3.38 -6.74 7.91
CA GLN A 70 3.92 -5.53 7.27
C GLN A 70 4.19 -5.78 5.78
N PHE A 71 4.82 -6.90 5.43
CA PHE A 71 5.09 -7.28 4.04
C PHE A 71 3.80 -7.47 3.24
N ALA A 72 2.81 -8.19 3.78
CA ALA A 72 1.54 -8.41 3.10
C ALA A 72 0.80 -7.10 2.84
N TYR A 73 0.69 -6.23 3.86
CA TYR A 73 0.00 -4.96 3.73
C TYR A 73 0.71 -4.00 2.77
N THR A 74 2.03 -3.84 2.89
CA THR A 74 2.82 -2.97 2.00
C THR A 74 2.81 -3.46 0.55
N THR A 75 2.81 -4.77 0.33
CA THR A 75 2.67 -5.36 -1.01
C THR A 75 1.28 -5.09 -1.59
N ALA A 76 0.22 -5.29 -0.81
CA ALA A 76 -1.15 -5.01 -1.25
C ALA A 76 -1.37 -3.53 -1.56
N PHE A 77 -0.85 -2.63 -0.73
CA PHE A 77 -0.84 -1.19 -1.01
C PHE A 77 -0.07 -0.89 -2.31
N GLY A 78 1.10 -1.50 -2.49
CA GLY A 78 1.90 -1.29 -3.69
C GLY A 78 1.21 -1.80 -4.96
N TRP A 79 0.39 -2.86 -4.91
CA TRP A 79 -0.44 -3.26 -6.07
C TRP A 79 -1.38 -2.13 -6.49
N PHE A 80 -2.08 -1.53 -5.52
CA PHE A 80 -2.96 -0.39 -5.79
C PHE A 80 -2.18 0.83 -6.31
N ALA A 81 -1.04 1.16 -5.68
CA ALA A 81 -0.23 2.30 -6.06
C ALA A 81 0.36 2.16 -7.48
N THR A 82 0.92 0.99 -7.80
CA THR A 82 1.46 0.70 -9.14
C THR A 82 0.34 0.65 -10.18
N PHE A 83 -0.81 0.05 -9.87
CA PHE A 83 -1.97 0.07 -10.76
C PHE A 83 -2.40 1.51 -11.09
N THR A 84 -2.58 2.33 -10.06
CA THR A 84 -2.99 3.74 -10.22
C THR A 84 -1.96 4.52 -11.01
N PHE A 85 -0.67 4.39 -10.70
CA PHE A 85 0.41 5.05 -11.42
C PHE A 85 0.46 4.68 -12.90
N LEU A 86 0.36 3.39 -13.25
CA LEU A 86 0.40 2.94 -14.65
C LEU A 86 -0.85 3.34 -15.43
N ARG A 87 -1.98 3.55 -14.75
CA ARG A 87 -3.23 4.00 -15.37
C ARG A 87 -3.28 5.52 -15.59
N THR A 88 -2.81 6.31 -14.63
CA THR A 88 -2.93 7.77 -14.67
C THR A 88 -1.65 8.47 -15.13
N GLY A 89 -0.49 7.82 -15.08
CA GLY A 89 0.81 8.41 -15.39
C GLY A 89 1.35 9.37 -14.31
N HIS A 90 0.61 9.59 -13.22
CA HIS A 90 0.95 10.60 -12.19
C HIS A 90 1.24 9.97 -10.83
N LEU A 91 2.24 10.51 -10.13
CA LEU A 91 2.57 10.09 -8.75
C LEU A 91 1.65 10.69 -7.68
N CYS A 92 0.87 11.73 -8.00
CA CYS A 92 0.04 12.43 -7.03
C CYS A 92 -0.93 11.48 -6.31
N GLY A 93 -1.66 10.65 -7.04
CA GLY A 93 -2.61 9.69 -6.47
C GLY A 93 -1.95 8.72 -5.47
N PRO A 94 -0.92 7.95 -5.88
CA PRO A 94 -0.17 7.08 -4.99
C PRO A 94 0.42 7.79 -3.77
N VAL A 95 1.01 8.99 -3.94
CA VAL A 95 1.62 9.75 -2.83
C VAL A 95 0.57 10.20 -1.83
N PHE A 96 -0.60 10.67 -2.28
CA PHE A 96 -1.71 11.04 -1.39
C PHE A 96 -2.24 9.82 -0.64
N ALA A 97 -2.43 8.69 -1.32
CA ALA A 97 -2.88 7.46 -0.68
C ALA A 97 -1.86 6.94 0.34
N HIS A 98 -0.58 6.97 0.02
CA HIS A 98 0.50 6.59 0.93
C HIS A 98 0.48 7.49 2.18
N SER A 99 0.45 8.81 1.98
CA SER A 99 0.41 9.77 3.08
C SER A 99 -0.81 9.57 3.98
N PHE A 100 -1.98 9.29 3.38
CA PHE A 100 -3.20 8.95 4.11
C PHE A 100 -3.05 7.66 4.93
N CYS A 101 -2.47 6.61 4.35
CA CYS A 101 -2.21 5.35 5.05
C CYS A 101 -1.21 5.52 6.20
N ASN A 102 -0.19 6.37 6.06
CA ASN A 102 0.74 6.67 7.16
C ASN A 102 0.07 7.40 8.32
N VAL A 103 -0.95 8.23 8.05
CA VAL A 103 -1.74 8.90 9.09
C VAL A 103 -2.71 7.94 9.77
N MET A 104 -3.45 7.16 8.99
CA MET A 104 -4.55 6.33 9.51
C MET A 104 -4.08 5.00 10.08
N GLY A 105 -3.00 4.43 9.54
CA GLY A 105 -2.55 3.07 9.85
C GLY A 105 -3.54 2.00 9.37
N LEU A 106 -3.40 0.80 9.95
CA LEU A 106 -4.32 -0.30 9.71
C LEU A 106 -5.64 -0.08 10.46
N PRO A 107 -6.79 -0.48 9.89
CA PRO A 107 -8.07 -0.38 10.58
C PRO A 107 -8.07 -1.25 11.85
N ASP A 108 -8.48 -0.66 12.99
CA ASP A 108 -8.65 -1.39 14.24
C ASP A 108 -9.94 -2.23 14.20
N LEU A 109 -9.84 -3.41 13.58
CA LEU A 109 -10.96 -4.35 13.48
C LEU A 109 -11.40 -4.87 14.85
N ARG A 110 -10.47 -5.03 15.80
CA ARG A 110 -10.79 -5.57 17.12
C ARG A 110 -11.56 -4.55 17.95
N GLY A 111 -11.14 -3.29 17.93
CA GLY A 111 -11.89 -2.19 18.54
C GLY A 111 -13.26 -2.01 17.90
N ALA A 112 -13.34 -2.05 16.56
CA ALA A 112 -14.60 -1.92 15.83
C ALA A 112 -15.63 -2.98 16.25
N LEU A 113 -15.21 -4.25 16.37
CA LEU A 113 -16.10 -5.36 16.74
C LEU A 113 -16.58 -5.29 18.21
N ARG A 114 -15.78 -4.71 19.09
CA ARG A 114 -16.10 -4.52 20.53
C ARG A 114 -16.89 -3.25 20.81
N HIS A 115 -17.01 -2.35 19.84
CA HIS A 115 -17.66 -1.07 20.02
C HIS A 115 -19.21 -1.19 20.10
N ARG A 116 -19.85 -0.32 20.90
CA ARG A 116 -21.32 -0.29 21.05
C ARG A 116 -22.05 -0.11 19.72
N ARG A 117 -21.45 0.62 18.78
CA ARG A 117 -21.98 0.85 17.42
C ARG A 117 -21.32 -0.03 16.35
N ARG A 118 -20.92 -1.26 16.70
CA ARG A 118 -20.22 -2.20 15.78
C ARG A 118 -20.89 -2.34 14.41
N SER A 119 -22.22 -2.46 14.35
CA SER A 119 -22.93 -2.63 13.08
C SER A 119 -22.77 -1.42 12.16
N VAL A 120 -22.73 -0.21 12.71
CA VAL A 120 -22.52 1.03 11.94
C VAL A 120 -21.08 1.09 11.44
N ILE A 121 -20.10 0.75 12.28
CA ILE A 121 -18.67 0.77 11.90
C ILE A 121 -18.39 -0.29 10.84
N CYS A 122 -18.86 -1.53 11.04
CA CYS A 122 -18.72 -2.59 10.05
C CYS A 122 -19.46 -2.24 8.74
N GLY A 123 -20.65 -1.65 8.83
CA GLY A 123 -21.37 -1.13 7.67
C GLY A 123 -20.56 -0.09 6.90
N ALA A 124 -19.93 0.86 7.61
CA ALA A 124 -19.07 1.88 7.00
C ALA A 124 -17.85 1.27 6.31
N TYR A 125 -17.22 0.24 6.89
CA TYR A 125 -16.12 -0.49 6.21
C TYR A 125 -16.59 -1.17 4.93
N VAL A 126 -17.72 -1.89 4.98
CA VAL A 126 -18.25 -2.60 3.80
C VAL A 126 -18.61 -1.59 2.70
N VAL A 127 -19.32 -0.52 3.05
CA VAL A 127 -19.69 0.54 2.11
C VAL A 127 -18.45 1.22 1.53
N GLY A 128 -17.44 1.52 2.35
CA GLY A 128 -16.19 2.12 1.89
C GLY A 128 -15.43 1.23 0.91
N ILE A 129 -15.33 -0.07 1.20
CA ILE A 129 -14.70 -1.04 0.30
C ILE A 129 -15.49 -1.17 -1.02
N ALA A 130 -16.81 -1.27 -0.94
CA ALA A 130 -17.65 -1.37 -2.13
C ALA A 130 -17.53 -0.12 -3.01
N ALA A 131 -17.57 1.07 -2.41
CA ALA A 131 -17.38 2.33 -3.10
C ALA A 131 -15.99 2.44 -3.74
N PHE A 132 -14.94 2.00 -3.03
CA PHE A 132 -13.58 1.96 -3.56
C PHE A 132 -13.48 1.03 -4.78
N ILE A 133 -14.00 -0.21 -4.69
CA ILE A 133 -13.95 -1.16 -5.80
C ILE A 133 -14.73 -0.64 -7.01
N ALA A 134 -15.93 -0.11 -6.80
CA ALA A 134 -16.75 0.44 -7.87
C ALA A 134 -16.12 1.70 -8.50
N GLY A 135 -15.45 2.51 -7.70
CA GLY A 135 -14.80 3.75 -8.13
C GLY A 135 -13.39 3.58 -8.71
N LEU A 136 -12.72 2.44 -8.47
CA LEU A 136 -11.31 2.25 -8.83
C LEU A 136 -11.08 2.39 -10.33
N TRP A 137 -11.89 1.72 -11.16
CA TRP A 137 -11.73 1.77 -12.62
C TRP A 137 -12.14 3.12 -13.23
N PRO A 138 -13.31 3.70 -12.88
CA PRO A 138 -13.73 5.00 -13.40
C PRO A 138 -12.79 6.14 -12.97
N ALA A 139 -12.33 6.15 -11.73
CA ALA A 139 -11.47 7.21 -11.20
C ALA A 139 -10.03 7.14 -11.72
N THR A 140 -9.64 6.02 -12.34
CA THR A 140 -8.32 5.84 -12.95
C THR A 140 -8.43 5.73 -14.47
N ASP A 141 -9.47 6.33 -15.08
CA ASP A 141 -9.55 6.45 -16.54
C ASP A 141 -8.42 7.38 -17.04
N PRO A 142 -7.52 6.91 -17.94
CA PRO A 142 -6.43 7.72 -18.47
C PRO A 142 -6.90 9.00 -19.18
N ARG A 143 -8.16 9.07 -19.63
CA ARG A 143 -8.72 10.25 -20.30
C ARG A 143 -8.95 11.44 -19.37
N LEU A 144 -8.91 11.22 -18.06
CA LEU A 144 -9.13 12.26 -17.04
C LEU A 144 -7.83 12.95 -16.61
N HIS A 145 -6.67 12.55 -17.16
CA HIS A 145 -5.35 12.83 -16.61
C HIS A 145 -4.30 13.23 -17.64
#